data_AF-A0ABD5WRB5-F1
#
_entry.id   AF-A0ABD5WRB5-F1
#
_cell.length_a   1.000
_cell.length_b   1.000
_cell.length_c   1.000
_cell.angle_alpha   90.00
_cell.angle_beta   90.00
_cell.angle_gamma   90.00
#
_symmetry.space_group_name_H-M   'P 1'
#
loop_
_entity.id
_entity.type
_entity.pdbx_description
1 polymer ?
#
loop_
_entity_poly.entity_id
_entity_poly.type
_entity_poly.pdbx_seq_one_letter_code
_entity_poly.pdbx_strand_id
1 'polypeptide(L)'
;MTHSTTPLAVTARTRADEARRALEVVADHVDDGTAVSDIAIVAPDLSRYEAALTDAAADYDLPTAAWTQLPLTDTLPYRLVAAVCRVLVDDPCTHDTLLAPLEYEWIHPDAVDATGATGTTGATDTVDTDPVSTPAVARLRRTLADTELPLDEWRAVIDDAGAPSGVQRYLGWVASQRQGSGPTPQTVRRTLSGVLAAYEETVLPARRDRDGPQLTDTAQTARAVVRMRDLVGEVAAKYGDRLDAGDDASWATVERLAEQIAGLHAGRREHANARALDLVGANDTWALARPVVIVVGLRDGEWLRREPRALPRSLTEQVVAGDGDDGALAPRAGWSDAGVRDQFHDAVTAATETLVVSRHRLDADGTPCPPSPLLAALETEPYDSA
;
A
#
# COMPACT_ATOMS: atom_id res chain seq x y z
N MET A 1 25.63 15.73 -24.65
CA MET A 1 25.62 17.19 -24.51
C MET A 1 24.66 17.49 -23.37
N THR A 2 25.19 17.66 -22.16
CA THR A 2 24.42 17.92 -20.94
C THR A 2 24.15 19.42 -20.87
N HIS A 3 22.92 19.83 -21.19
CA HIS A 3 22.42 21.14 -20.77
C HIS A 3 22.21 21.08 -19.25
N SER A 4 23.26 21.35 -18.48
CA SER A 4 23.14 21.47 -17.03
C SER A 4 22.64 22.88 -16.73
N THR A 5 21.32 23.02 -16.63
CA THR A 5 20.69 24.21 -16.06
C THR A 5 21.08 24.29 -14.58
N THR A 6 21.48 25.46 -14.09
CA THR A 6 21.82 25.66 -12.67
C THR A 6 20.61 25.26 -11.81
N PRO A 7 20.78 24.39 -10.79
CA PRO A 7 19.68 24.01 -9.90
C PRO A 7 19.02 25.23 -9.24
N LEU A 8 17.69 25.20 -9.11
CA LEU A 8 16.91 26.27 -8.48
C LEU A 8 16.63 25.94 -7.02
N ALA A 9 16.76 26.90 -6.12
CA ALA A 9 16.62 26.73 -4.69
C ALA A 9 15.37 27.43 -4.14
N VAL A 10 14.50 26.63 -3.52
CA VAL A 10 13.31 27.09 -2.80
C VAL A 10 13.57 27.02 -1.30
N THR A 11 13.21 28.08 -0.57
CA THR A 11 13.27 28.05 0.90
C THR A 11 11.94 28.40 1.52
N ALA A 12 11.45 27.52 2.39
CA ALA A 12 10.18 27.67 3.08
C ALA A 12 10.35 27.76 4.61
N ARG A 13 9.28 28.10 5.33
CA ARG A 13 9.32 28.20 6.80
C ARG A 13 9.16 26.83 7.44
N THR A 14 8.07 26.13 7.14
CA THR A 14 7.75 24.80 7.69
C THR A 14 7.73 23.73 6.59
N ARG A 15 7.66 22.45 6.95
CA ARG A 15 7.51 21.35 5.98
C ARG A 15 6.24 21.49 5.14
N ALA A 16 5.14 21.93 5.75
CA ALA A 16 3.88 22.18 5.02
C ALA A 16 4.04 23.31 3.99
N ASP A 17 4.76 24.38 4.36
CA ASP A 17 5.05 25.47 3.42
C ASP A 17 6.00 25.02 2.30
N GLU A 18 6.98 24.16 2.62
CA GLU A 18 7.87 23.57 1.62
C GLU A 18 7.11 22.72 0.61
N ALA A 19 6.17 21.90 1.07
CA ALA A 19 5.30 21.12 0.19
C ALA A 19 4.48 22.05 -0.73
N ARG A 20 3.85 23.09 -0.19
CA ARG A 20 3.13 24.08 -1.02
C ARG A 20 4.01 24.75 -2.06
N ARG A 21 5.22 25.18 -1.67
CA ARG A 21 6.17 25.79 -2.62
C ARG A 21 6.67 24.81 -3.67
N ALA A 22 6.85 23.53 -3.32
CA ALA A 22 7.17 22.51 -4.31
C ALA A 22 6.02 22.35 -5.32
N LEU A 23 4.76 22.38 -4.86
CA LEU A 23 3.60 22.29 -5.74
C LEU A 23 3.35 23.56 -6.57
N GLU A 24 3.69 24.76 -6.06
CA GLU A 24 3.76 25.99 -6.89
C GLU A 24 4.69 25.78 -8.10
N VAL A 25 5.89 25.25 -7.87
CA VAL A 25 6.86 24.95 -8.96
C VAL A 25 6.29 23.93 -9.95
N VAL A 26 5.60 22.89 -9.45
CA VAL A 26 4.94 21.92 -10.33
C VAL A 26 3.87 22.61 -11.18
N ALA A 27 3.02 23.42 -10.56
CA ALA A 27 1.94 24.13 -11.25
C ALA A 27 2.50 25.07 -12.34
N ASP A 28 3.54 25.84 -12.03
CA ASP A 28 4.21 26.72 -12.99
C ASP A 28 4.69 25.92 -14.22
N HIS A 29 5.34 24.78 -14.02
CA HIS A 29 5.78 23.92 -15.12
C HIS A 29 4.64 23.30 -15.93
N VAL A 30 3.54 22.93 -15.27
CA VAL A 30 2.35 22.39 -15.93
C VAL A 30 1.65 23.47 -16.77
N ASP A 31 1.55 24.69 -16.25
CA ASP A 31 1.00 25.85 -16.96
C ASP A 31 1.85 26.23 -18.19
N ASP A 32 3.17 26.04 -18.10
CA ASP A 32 4.11 26.16 -19.22
C ASP A 32 4.06 24.99 -20.22
N GLY A 33 3.22 23.98 -19.97
CA GLY A 33 2.94 22.87 -20.88
C GLY A 33 3.71 21.58 -20.62
N THR A 34 4.42 21.47 -19.50
CA THR A 34 5.06 20.22 -19.07
C THR A 34 3.98 19.22 -18.66
N ALA A 35 4.05 17.99 -19.16
CA ALA A 35 3.11 16.96 -18.71
C ALA A 35 3.39 16.60 -17.24
N VAL A 36 2.34 16.40 -16.44
CA VAL A 36 2.48 16.01 -15.03
C VAL A 36 3.34 14.74 -14.85
N SER A 37 3.28 13.80 -15.80
CA SER A 37 4.11 12.58 -15.80
C SER A 37 5.60 12.83 -15.99
N ASP A 38 5.98 14.01 -16.49
CA ASP A 38 7.37 14.41 -16.74
C ASP A 38 7.99 15.13 -15.52
N ILE A 39 7.22 15.24 -14.43
CA ILE A 39 7.62 15.88 -13.18
C ILE A 39 7.63 14.84 -12.06
N ALA A 40 8.68 14.85 -11.22
CA ALA A 40 8.72 14.04 -10.00
C ALA A 40 9.16 14.87 -8.78
N ILE A 41 8.55 14.61 -7.63
CA ILE A 41 9.00 15.12 -6.33
C ILE A 41 9.72 14.01 -5.60
N VAL A 42 10.98 14.23 -5.22
CA VAL A 42 11.80 13.26 -4.49
C VAL A 42 12.00 13.70 -3.04
N ALA A 43 11.68 12.81 -2.10
CA ALA A 43 11.88 13.02 -0.67
C ALA A 43 12.86 11.97 -0.08
N PRO A 44 13.67 12.34 0.93
CA PRO A 44 14.56 11.39 1.62
C PRO A 44 13.77 10.30 2.38
N ASP A 45 12.59 10.67 2.87
CA ASP A 45 11.65 9.79 3.55
C ASP A 45 10.25 10.22 3.12
N LEU A 46 9.74 9.56 2.07
CA LEU A 46 8.48 9.92 1.45
C LEU A 46 7.31 9.78 2.44
N SER A 47 7.34 8.82 3.37
CA SER A 47 6.28 8.64 4.38
C SER A 47 6.11 9.87 5.28
N ARG A 48 7.15 10.68 5.49
CA ARG A 48 7.07 11.95 6.25
C ARG A 48 6.54 13.13 5.45
N TYR A 49 6.60 13.05 4.12
CA TYR A 49 6.21 14.11 3.19
C TYR A 49 4.89 13.84 2.47
N GLU A 50 4.47 12.57 2.34
CA GLU A 50 3.33 12.13 1.54
C GLU A 50 2.07 12.95 1.87
N ALA A 51 1.65 13.01 3.14
CA ALA A 51 0.46 13.74 3.53
C ALA A 51 0.54 15.24 3.17
N ALA A 52 1.65 15.90 3.47
CA ALA A 52 1.81 17.33 3.20
C ALA A 52 1.86 17.64 1.69
N LEU A 53 2.47 16.76 0.88
CA LEU A 53 2.53 16.89 -0.57
C LEU A 53 1.17 16.60 -1.20
N THR A 54 0.46 15.56 -0.75
CA THR A 54 -0.89 15.24 -1.23
C THR A 54 -1.89 16.33 -0.88
N ASP A 55 -1.84 16.87 0.35
CA ASP A 55 -2.69 18.00 0.76
C ASP A 55 -2.40 19.24 -0.08
N ALA A 56 -1.13 19.58 -0.31
CA ALA A 56 -0.75 20.71 -1.15
C ALA A 56 -1.13 20.52 -2.62
N ALA A 57 -1.04 19.29 -3.15
CA ALA A 57 -1.39 18.99 -4.54
C ALA A 57 -2.90 19.13 -4.78
N ALA A 58 -3.73 18.88 -3.76
CA ALA A 58 -5.17 19.07 -3.83
C ALA A 58 -5.56 20.53 -4.10
N ASP A 59 -4.78 21.51 -3.61
CA ASP A 59 -5.01 22.94 -3.87
C ASP A 59 -4.84 23.31 -5.36
N TYR A 60 -4.16 22.47 -6.14
CA TYR A 60 -3.90 22.63 -7.58
C TYR A 60 -4.64 21.62 -8.46
N ASP A 61 -5.59 20.85 -7.89
CA ASP A 61 -6.26 19.73 -8.58
C ASP A 61 -5.27 18.71 -9.20
N LEU A 62 -4.06 18.60 -8.63
CA LEU A 62 -3.01 17.69 -9.09
C LEU A 62 -3.11 16.36 -8.33
N PRO A 63 -3.47 15.25 -9.00
CA PRO A 63 -3.46 13.95 -8.35
C PRO A 63 -2.03 13.47 -8.15
N THR A 64 -1.80 12.71 -7.09
CA THR A 64 -0.45 12.23 -6.71
C THR A 64 -0.37 10.72 -6.74
N ALA A 65 0.80 10.20 -7.12
CA ALA A 65 1.14 8.78 -7.10
C ALA A 65 2.37 8.59 -6.20
N ALA A 66 2.14 8.22 -4.94
CA ALA A 66 3.22 7.96 -4.00
C ALA A 66 3.85 6.58 -4.23
N TRP A 67 5.16 6.56 -4.45
CA TRP A 67 5.97 5.35 -4.57
C TRP A 67 6.40 4.91 -3.17
N THR A 68 5.41 4.49 -2.37
CA THR A 68 5.62 3.90 -1.05
C THR A 68 5.25 2.42 -1.05
N GLN A 69 5.57 1.71 0.03
CA GLN A 69 5.07 0.36 0.24
C GLN A 69 3.54 0.39 0.34
N LEU A 70 2.89 -0.62 -0.24
CA LEU A 70 1.47 -0.90 -0.08
C LEU A 70 1.26 -1.43 1.34
N PRO A 71 0.55 -0.70 2.23
CA PRO A 71 0.22 -1.21 3.55
C PRO A 71 -0.81 -2.33 3.38
N LEU A 72 -0.33 -3.53 3.02
CA LEU A 72 -1.17 -4.62 2.53
C LEU A 72 -2.25 -4.97 3.56
N THR A 73 -1.90 -4.92 4.84
CA THR A 73 -2.79 -5.17 5.98
C THR A 73 -3.97 -4.20 6.08
N ASP A 74 -3.84 -3.00 5.53
CA ASP A 74 -4.89 -1.98 5.51
C ASP A 74 -5.77 -2.04 4.26
N THR A 75 -5.39 -2.84 3.27
CA THR A 75 -6.16 -3.00 2.04
C THR A 75 -7.40 -3.87 2.24
N LEU A 76 -8.47 -3.57 1.52
CA LEU A 76 -9.71 -4.34 1.59
C LEU A 76 -9.53 -5.82 1.18
N PRO A 77 -8.78 -6.17 0.12
CA PRO A 77 -8.54 -7.58 -0.21
C PRO A 77 -7.84 -8.38 0.92
N TYR A 78 -6.90 -7.77 1.63
CA TYR A 78 -6.28 -8.41 2.79
C TYR A 78 -7.28 -8.56 3.94
N ARG A 79 -8.00 -7.48 4.28
CA ARG A 79 -9.00 -7.50 5.37
C ARG A 79 -10.09 -8.53 5.12
N LEU A 80 -10.51 -8.67 3.86
CA LEU A 80 -11.40 -9.74 3.40
C LEU A 80 -10.83 -11.13 3.65
N VAL A 81 -9.60 -11.41 3.20
CA VAL A 81 -8.95 -12.71 3.41
C VAL A 81 -8.79 -13.02 4.90
N ALA A 82 -8.35 -12.04 5.70
CA ALA A 82 -8.22 -12.21 7.14
C ALA A 82 -9.58 -12.49 7.81
N ALA A 83 -10.62 -11.73 7.45
CA ALA A 83 -11.98 -11.96 7.95
C ALA A 83 -12.54 -13.32 7.54
N VAL A 84 -12.25 -13.78 6.31
CA VAL A 84 -12.61 -15.13 5.84
C VAL A 84 -11.90 -16.19 6.68
N CYS A 85 -10.61 -16.06 6.96
CA CYS A 85 -9.93 -17.01 7.84
C CYS A 85 -10.58 -17.05 9.23
N ARG A 86 -10.84 -15.87 9.83
CA ARG A 86 -11.47 -15.74 11.16
C ARG A 86 -12.84 -16.42 11.23
N VAL A 87 -13.73 -16.14 10.27
CA VAL A 87 -15.05 -16.79 10.24
C VAL A 87 -14.97 -18.29 9.94
N LEU A 88 -13.85 -18.82 9.44
CA LEU A 88 -13.66 -20.26 9.28
C LEU A 88 -13.04 -20.93 10.51
N VAL A 89 -12.54 -20.15 11.47
CA VAL A 89 -12.06 -20.62 12.78
C VAL A 89 -13.18 -20.67 13.81
N ASP A 90 -13.88 -19.55 13.98
CA ASP A 90 -14.70 -19.33 15.17
C ASP A 90 -16.05 -20.07 15.08
N ASP A 91 -16.24 -21.10 15.90
CA ASP A 91 -17.54 -21.74 16.12
C ASP A 91 -17.67 -22.22 17.58
N PRO A 92 -18.55 -21.61 18.41
CA PRO A 92 -19.46 -20.49 18.11
C PRO A 92 -18.74 -19.18 17.77
N CYS A 93 -19.44 -18.23 17.13
CA CYS A 93 -18.90 -16.90 16.78
C CYS A 93 -19.89 -15.77 17.08
N THR A 94 -19.40 -14.53 17.13
CA THR A 94 -20.24 -13.33 17.23
C THR A 94 -20.78 -12.90 15.86
N HIS A 95 -21.82 -12.08 15.85
CA HIS A 95 -22.31 -11.48 14.60
C HIS A 95 -21.25 -10.58 13.93
N ASP A 96 -20.36 -9.98 14.71
CA ASP A 96 -19.24 -9.17 14.22
C ASP A 96 -18.26 -10.01 13.39
N THR A 97 -17.82 -11.15 13.93
CA THR A 97 -16.96 -12.09 13.17
C THR A 97 -17.70 -12.63 11.95
N LEU A 98 -18.99 -12.98 12.11
CA LEU A 98 -19.78 -13.58 11.05
C LEU A 98 -19.98 -12.63 9.86
N LEU A 99 -20.26 -11.35 10.11
CA LEU A 99 -20.59 -10.39 9.06
C LEU A 99 -19.37 -9.64 8.50
N ALA A 100 -18.21 -9.70 9.16
CA ALA A 100 -17.00 -8.98 8.74
C ALA A 100 -16.60 -9.21 7.27
N PRO A 101 -16.61 -10.44 6.70
CA PRO A 101 -16.31 -10.61 5.28
C PRO A 101 -17.25 -9.82 4.35
N LEU A 102 -18.53 -9.71 4.69
CA LEU A 102 -19.50 -8.94 3.91
C LEU A 102 -19.24 -7.42 3.99
N GLU A 103 -18.71 -6.93 5.10
CA GLU A 103 -18.26 -5.53 5.23
C GLU A 103 -17.08 -5.22 4.30
N TYR A 104 -16.29 -6.23 3.95
CA TYR A 104 -15.17 -6.14 3.00
C TYR A 104 -15.54 -6.60 1.59
N GLU A 105 -16.81 -6.43 1.21
CA GLU A 105 -17.32 -6.69 -0.14
C GLU A 105 -17.13 -8.16 -0.60
N TRP A 106 -17.27 -9.14 0.31
CA TRP A 106 -17.24 -10.56 -0.07
C TRP A 106 -18.29 -10.88 -1.15
N ILE A 107 -17.87 -11.70 -2.12
CA ILE A 107 -18.71 -12.26 -3.18
C ILE A 107 -18.49 -13.77 -3.23
N HIS A 108 -19.52 -14.49 -3.63
CA HIS A 108 -19.44 -15.93 -3.81
C HIS A 108 -18.39 -16.29 -4.88
N PRO A 109 -17.43 -17.21 -4.60
CA PRO A 109 -16.39 -17.60 -5.56
C PRO A 109 -16.90 -18.03 -6.94
N ASP A 110 -18.07 -18.68 -7.00
CA ASP A 110 -18.67 -19.15 -8.26
C ASP A 110 -19.34 -18.01 -9.08
N ALA A 111 -19.33 -16.76 -8.61
CA ALA A 111 -19.84 -15.63 -9.39
C ALA A 111 -19.06 -15.43 -10.71
N VAL A 112 -17.80 -15.88 -10.76
CA VAL A 112 -16.92 -15.80 -11.93
C VAL A 112 -17.42 -16.66 -13.11
N ASP A 113 -18.09 -17.77 -12.83
CA ASP A 113 -18.59 -18.68 -13.88
C ASP A 113 -19.89 -18.16 -14.52
N ALA A 114 -20.63 -17.27 -13.83
CA ALA A 114 -21.90 -16.73 -14.30
C ALA A 114 -21.75 -15.63 -15.35
N THR A 115 -20.66 -14.86 -15.33
CA THR A 115 -20.40 -13.74 -16.26
C THR A 115 -19.73 -14.16 -17.57
N GLY A 116 -19.11 -15.34 -17.61
CA GLY A 116 -18.47 -15.90 -18.82
C GLY A 116 -19.39 -16.65 -19.79
N ALA A 117 -20.65 -16.90 -19.41
CA ALA A 117 -21.61 -17.64 -20.22
C ALA A 117 -22.41 -16.73 -21.18
N THR A 118 -21.74 -15.97 -22.06
CA THR A 118 -22.40 -15.46 -23.27
C THR A 118 -22.59 -16.59 -24.26
N GLY A 119 -23.65 -17.38 -24.09
CA GLY A 119 -23.95 -18.45 -25.06
C GLY A 119 -25.04 -19.42 -24.62
N THR A 120 -26.29 -19.04 -24.88
CA THR A 120 -27.42 -19.94 -25.15
C THR A 120 -27.90 -20.85 -24.00
N THR A 121 -29.05 -20.48 -23.42
CA THR A 121 -30.29 -21.28 -23.23
C THR A 121 -30.93 -21.04 -21.87
N GLY A 122 -32.25 -20.78 -21.90
CA GLY A 122 -33.23 -21.22 -20.91
C GLY A 122 -33.09 -20.72 -19.47
N ALA A 123 -33.99 -19.82 -19.09
CA ALA A 123 -34.34 -19.43 -17.72
C ALA A 123 -33.92 -20.45 -16.62
N THR A 124 -32.89 -20.09 -15.86
CA THR A 124 -32.61 -20.63 -14.52
C THR A 124 -31.92 -19.54 -13.72
N ASP A 125 -32.47 -19.25 -12.54
CA ASP A 125 -32.03 -18.31 -11.50
C ASP A 125 -30.77 -17.50 -11.82
N THR A 126 -30.95 -16.24 -12.21
CA THR A 126 -29.87 -15.23 -12.16
C THR A 126 -29.31 -15.23 -10.75
N VAL A 127 -28.15 -15.85 -10.57
CA VAL A 127 -27.37 -15.73 -9.35
C VAL A 127 -27.07 -14.26 -9.20
N ASP A 128 -27.64 -13.63 -8.18
CA ASP A 128 -27.29 -12.27 -7.80
C ASP A 128 -25.79 -12.25 -7.48
N THR A 129 -24.99 -11.79 -8.44
CA THR A 129 -23.53 -11.75 -8.39
C THR A 129 -23.02 -10.52 -7.65
N ASP A 130 -23.92 -9.58 -7.33
CA ASP A 130 -23.52 -8.33 -6.71
C ASP A 130 -23.20 -8.55 -5.22
N PRO A 131 -22.18 -7.85 -4.67
CA PRO A 131 -21.92 -7.87 -3.24
C PRO A 131 -23.13 -7.37 -2.45
N VAL A 132 -23.33 -7.93 -1.26
CA VAL A 132 -24.35 -7.41 -0.34
C VAL A 132 -24.01 -5.97 0.01
N SER A 133 -24.94 -5.04 -0.26
CA SER A 133 -24.70 -3.62 -0.03
C SER A 133 -24.30 -3.32 1.43
N THR A 134 -23.31 -2.44 1.64
CA THR A 134 -22.86 -2.01 2.97
C THR A 134 -24.00 -1.53 3.89
N PRO A 135 -25.01 -0.77 3.40
CA PRO A 135 -26.15 -0.37 4.24
C PRO A 135 -27.02 -1.55 4.70
N ALA A 136 -27.11 -2.63 3.90
CA ALA A 136 -27.85 -3.83 4.29
C ALA A 136 -27.10 -4.60 5.39
N VAL A 137 -25.78 -4.77 5.27
CA VAL A 137 -24.93 -5.41 6.30
C VAL A 137 -24.99 -4.62 7.61
N ALA A 138 -24.83 -3.29 7.55
CA ALA A 138 -24.89 -2.43 8.73
C ALA A 138 -26.28 -2.38 9.39
N ARG A 139 -27.36 -2.62 8.63
CA ARG A 139 -28.71 -2.77 9.18
C ARG A 139 -28.87 -4.10 9.90
N LEU A 140 -28.42 -5.18 9.28
CA LEU A 140 -28.47 -6.51 9.89
C LEU A 140 -27.70 -6.53 11.20
N ARG A 141 -26.45 -6.02 11.20
CA ARG A 141 -25.61 -5.91 12.40
C ARG A 141 -26.31 -5.21 13.58
N ARG A 142 -27.04 -4.12 13.33
CA ARG A 142 -27.78 -3.38 14.37
C ARG A 142 -29.01 -4.12 14.91
N THR A 143 -29.54 -5.08 14.16
CA THR A 143 -30.73 -5.86 14.56
C THR A 143 -30.35 -7.10 15.34
N LEU A 144 -29.18 -7.68 15.07
CA LEU A 144 -28.71 -8.89 15.74
C LEU A 144 -28.26 -8.59 17.17
N ALA A 145 -28.48 -9.56 18.06
CA ALA A 145 -28.01 -9.47 19.44
C ALA A 145 -26.49 -9.66 19.51
N ASP A 146 -25.86 -9.00 20.47
CA ASP A 146 -24.44 -9.20 20.80
C ASP A 146 -24.30 -10.46 21.65
N THR A 147 -24.22 -11.61 20.97
CA THR A 147 -24.09 -12.95 21.55
C THR A 147 -23.16 -13.78 20.69
N GLU A 148 -22.64 -14.88 21.24
CA GLU A 148 -21.96 -15.92 20.48
C GLU A 148 -22.93 -17.06 20.21
N LEU A 149 -23.06 -17.47 18.94
CA LEU A 149 -23.91 -18.60 18.53
C LEU A 149 -23.16 -19.50 17.55
N PRO A 150 -23.47 -20.80 17.52
CA PRO A 150 -23.05 -21.69 16.45
C PRO A 150 -23.57 -21.21 15.09
N LEU A 151 -22.85 -21.53 14.01
CA LEU A 151 -23.24 -21.09 12.66
C LEU A 151 -24.67 -21.48 12.25
N ASP A 152 -25.11 -22.69 12.61
CA ASP A 152 -26.45 -23.17 12.25
C ASP A 152 -27.56 -22.36 12.96
N GLU A 153 -27.31 -21.92 14.20
CA GLU A 153 -28.22 -21.04 14.92
C GLU A 153 -28.22 -19.63 14.32
N TRP A 154 -27.04 -19.11 13.94
CA TRP A 154 -26.95 -17.82 13.24
C TRP A 154 -27.72 -17.82 11.92
N ARG A 155 -27.69 -18.92 11.17
CA ARG A 155 -28.46 -19.05 9.92
C ARG A 155 -29.96 -18.91 10.16
N ALA A 156 -30.49 -19.53 11.21
CA ALA A 156 -31.90 -19.40 11.59
C ALA A 156 -32.24 -17.96 12.00
N VAL A 157 -31.42 -17.35 12.86
CA VAL A 157 -31.62 -15.96 13.32
C VAL A 157 -31.59 -14.96 12.15
N ILE A 158 -30.68 -15.15 11.20
CA ILE A 158 -30.53 -14.27 10.03
C ILE A 158 -31.68 -14.46 9.03
N ASP A 159 -32.21 -15.68 8.92
CA ASP A 159 -33.40 -15.96 8.11
C ASP A 159 -34.64 -15.28 8.69
N ASP A 160 -34.87 -15.41 10.00
CA ASP A 160 -35.96 -14.76 10.72
C ASP A 160 -35.86 -13.21 10.65
N ALA A 161 -34.64 -12.68 10.59
CA ALA A 161 -34.39 -11.24 10.42
C ALA A 161 -34.69 -10.72 9.00
N GLY A 162 -35.03 -11.60 8.04
CA GLY A 162 -35.34 -11.23 6.66
C GLY A 162 -34.14 -10.70 5.89
N ALA A 163 -32.95 -11.27 6.11
CA ALA A 163 -31.73 -10.83 5.45
C ALA A 163 -31.77 -11.04 3.92
N PRO A 164 -31.03 -10.24 3.14
CA PRO A 164 -30.92 -10.43 1.69
C PRO A 164 -30.42 -11.84 1.34
N SER A 165 -30.85 -12.37 0.19
CA SER A 165 -30.45 -13.70 -0.31
C SER A 165 -28.93 -13.86 -0.44
N GLY A 166 -28.20 -12.78 -0.74
CA GLY A 166 -26.73 -12.76 -0.75
C GLY A 166 -26.10 -13.12 0.60
N VAL A 167 -26.72 -12.73 1.73
CA VAL A 167 -26.26 -13.12 3.07
C VAL A 167 -26.48 -14.61 3.29
N GLN A 168 -27.63 -15.16 2.91
CA GLN A 168 -27.90 -16.59 3.04
C GLN A 168 -26.94 -17.45 2.19
N ARG A 169 -26.61 -16.96 0.98
CA ARG A 169 -25.62 -17.60 0.11
C ARG A 169 -24.23 -17.60 0.77
N TYR A 170 -23.82 -16.48 1.34
CA TYR A 170 -22.59 -16.37 2.11
C TYR A 170 -22.53 -17.36 3.27
N LEU A 171 -23.59 -17.45 4.09
CA LEU A 171 -23.61 -18.38 5.22
C LEU A 171 -23.61 -19.85 4.78
N GLY A 172 -24.30 -20.16 3.68
CA GLY A 172 -24.23 -21.48 3.05
C GLY A 172 -22.81 -21.83 2.58
N TRP A 173 -22.10 -20.86 2.02
CA TRP A 173 -20.70 -21.03 1.65
C TRP A 173 -19.81 -21.25 2.89
N VAL A 174 -19.93 -20.44 3.94
CA VAL A 174 -19.15 -20.63 5.20
C VAL A 174 -19.39 -22.03 5.77
N ALA A 175 -20.64 -22.47 5.83
CA ALA A 175 -20.99 -23.81 6.31
C ALA A 175 -20.32 -24.91 5.48
N SER A 176 -20.28 -24.75 4.15
CA SER A 176 -19.61 -25.72 3.26
C SER A 176 -18.10 -25.81 3.49
N GLN A 177 -17.45 -24.69 3.82
CA GLN A 177 -16.00 -24.66 4.06
C GLN A 177 -15.64 -25.26 5.43
N ARG A 178 -16.53 -25.18 6.42
CA ARG A 178 -16.33 -25.78 7.75
C ARG A 178 -16.57 -27.30 7.78
N GLN A 179 -17.25 -27.86 6.77
CA GLN A 179 -17.51 -29.30 6.67
C GLN A 179 -16.23 -30.06 6.25
N GLY A 180 -15.36 -30.39 7.22
CA GLY A 180 -14.16 -31.20 6.97
C GLY A 180 -13.23 -31.33 8.18
N SER A 181 -12.21 -32.18 8.06
CA SER A 181 -11.20 -32.45 9.09
C SER A 181 -10.09 -31.38 9.17
N GLY A 182 -10.42 -30.11 8.95
CA GLY A 182 -9.50 -28.98 8.91
C GLY A 182 -8.95 -28.67 7.50
N PRO A 183 -8.36 -27.47 7.29
CA PRO A 183 -7.86 -27.06 5.98
C PRO A 183 -6.54 -27.75 5.62
N THR A 184 -6.44 -28.23 4.38
CA THR A 184 -5.17 -28.64 3.74
C THR A 184 -4.55 -27.46 2.99
N PRO A 185 -3.25 -27.48 2.65
CA PRO A 185 -2.63 -26.44 1.81
C PRO A 185 -3.38 -26.19 0.49
N GLN A 186 -3.88 -27.27 -0.14
CA GLN A 186 -4.68 -27.17 -1.36
C GLN A 186 -6.05 -26.53 -1.10
N THR A 187 -6.70 -26.85 0.01
CA THR A 187 -7.96 -26.21 0.44
C THR A 187 -7.74 -24.73 0.69
N VAL A 188 -6.69 -24.34 1.43
CA VAL A 188 -6.34 -22.94 1.70
C VAL A 188 -6.19 -22.17 0.39
N ARG A 189 -5.36 -22.68 -0.53
CA ARG A 189 -5.14 -22.03 -1.83
C ARG A 189 -6.44 -21.89 -2.61
N ARG A 190 -7.21 -22.98 -2.75
CA ARG A 190 -8.46 -22.98 -3.52
C ARG A 190 -9.48 -21.99 -2.95
N THR A 191 -9.71 -22.03 -1.64
CA THR A 191 -10.72 -21.20 -0.97
C THR A 191 -10.35 -19.72 -1.04
N LEU A 192 -9.12 -19.34 -0.69
CA LEU A 192 -8.70 -17.94 -0.68
C LEU A 192 -8.49 -17.37 -2.10
N SER A 193 -7.92 -18.15 -3.02
CA SER A 193 -7.82 -17.72 -4.43
C SER A 193 -9.18 -17.59 -5.09
N GLY A 194 -10.16 -18.43 -4.76
CA GLY A 194 -11.53 -18.31 -5.27
C GLY A 194 -12.22 -17.02 -4.82
N VAL A 195 -12.08 -16.65 -3.54
CA VAL A 195 -12.59 -15.38 -3.01
C VAL A 195 -11.94 -14.18 -3.72
N LEU A 196 -10.61 -14.19 -3.88
CA LEU A 196 -9.89 -13.11 -4.56
C LEU A 196 -10.24 -13.01 -6.06
N ALA A 197 -10.46 -14.14 -6.74
CA ALA A 197 -10.87 -14.15 -8.14
C ALA A 197 -12.27 -13.54 -8.33
N ALA A 198 -13.24 -13.91 -7.49
CA ALA A 198 -14.57 -13.29 -7.52
C ALA A 198 -14.52 -11.79 -7.18
N TYR A 199 -13.65 -11.40 -6.24
CA TYR A 199 -13.44 -10.00 -5.92
C TYR A 199 -12.89 -9.21 -7.13
N GLU A 200 -11.90 -9.76 -7.84
CA GLU A 200 -11.32 -9.15 -9.04
C GLU A 200 -12.33 -8.99 -10.18
N GLU A 201 -13.14 -10.00 -10.44
CA GLU A 201 -14.06 -10.03 -11.58
C GLU A 201 -15.32 -9.18 -11.36
N THR A 202 -15.71 -8.92 -10.11
CA THR A 202 -16.98 -8.25 -9.81
C THR A 202 -16.82 -6.98 -8.97
N VAL A 203 -16.01 -6.99 -7.90
CA VAL A 203 -15.83 -5.81 -7.05
C VAL A 203 -14.93 -4.78 -7.72
N LEU A 204 -13.85 -5.20 -8.38
CA LEU A 204 -12.89 -4.26 -8.98
C LEU A 204 -13.51 -3.42 -10.12
N PRO A 205 -14.31 -3.98 -11.06
CA PRO A 205 -15.05 -3.18 -12.04
C PRO A 205 -16.04 -2.21 -11.39
N ALA A 206 -16.84 -2.68 -10.43
CA ALA A 206 -17.81 -1.82 -9.73
C ALA A 206 -17.13 -0.73 -8.89
N ARG A 207 -15.89 -0.95 -8.43
CA ARG A 207 -15.07 0.07 -7.78
C ARG A 207 -14.55 1.08 -8.80
N ARG A 208 -14.05 0.62 -9.95
CA ARG A 208 -13.63 1.49 -11.06
C ARG A 208 -14.72 2.45 -11.50
N ASP A 209 -15.95 1.98 -11.59
CA ASP A 209 -17.10 2.81 -12.01
C ASP A 209 -17.46 3.90 -10.98
N ARG A 210 -17.09 3.71 -9.70
CA ARG A 210 -17.30 4.67 -8.61
C ARG A 210 -16.09 5.55 -8.32
N ASP A 211 -14.93 5.24 -8.90
CA ASP A 211 -13.66 5.91 -8.64
C ASP A 211 -13.58 7.26 -9.37
N GLY A 212 -12.68 8.12 -8.90
CA GLY A 212 -12.37 9.38 -9.56
C GLY A 212 -11.69 9.17 -10.92
N PRO A 213 -11.55 10.23 -11.74
CA PRO A 213 -10.92 10.16 -13.06
C PRO A 213 -9.46 9.68 -13.04
N GLN A 214 -8.84 9.61 -11.87
CA GLN A 214 -7.47 9.16 -11.65
C GLN A 214 -7.34 7.68 -11.28
N LEU A 215 -8.46 7.02 -11.01
CA LEU A 215 -8.53 5.58 -10.69
C LEU A 215 -7.63 5.16 -9.52
N THR A 216 -7.40 6.04 -8.55
CA THR A 216 -6.46 5.82 -7.44
C THR A 216 -6.89 4.63 -6.57
N ASP A 217 -8.17 4.56 -6.21
CA ASP A 217 -8.70 3.49 -5.35
C ASP A 217 -8.69 2.15 -6.10
N THR A 218 -9.03 2.19 -7.39
CA THR A 218 -9.03 1.03 -8.29
C THR A 218 -7.63 0.47 -8.45
N ALA A 219 -6.66 1.35 -8.71
CA ALA A 219 -5.25 1.03 -8.80
C ALA A 219 -4.72 0.34 -7.54
N GLN A 220 -4.97 0.95 -6.39
CA GLN A 220 -4.52 0.42 -5.11
C GLN A 220 -5.16 -0.94 -4.82
N THR A 221 -6.46 -1.07 -5.05
CA THR A 221 -7.19 -2.34 -4.87
C THR A 221 -6.72 -3.42 -5.84
N ALA A 222 -6.51 -3.10 -7.12
CA ALA A 222 -6.01 -4.05 -8.12
C ALA A 222 -4.63 -4.61 -7.72
N ARG A 223 -3.71 -3.74 -7.27
CA ARG A 223 -2.40 -4.19 -6.76
C ARG A 223 -2.52 -5.04 -5.52
N ALA A 224 -3.40 -4.66 -4.60
CA ALA A 224 -3.67 -5.45 -3.40
C ALA A 224 -4.18 -6.85 -3.79
N VAL A 225 -5.09 -6.97 -4.75
CA VAL A 225 -5.55 -8.27 -5.27
C VAL A 225 -4.39 -9.08 -5.85
N VAL A 226 -3.58 -8.51 -6.76
CA VAL A 226 -2.43 -9.21 -7.36
C VAL A 226 -1.46 -9.70 -6.28
N ARG A 227 -1.08 -8.82 -5.35
CA ARG A 227 -0.17 -9.19 -4.25
C ARG A 227 -0.77 -10.25 -3.34
N MET A 228 -2.07 -10.17 -3.06
CA MET A 228 -2.78 -11.17 -2.25
C MET A 228 -2.83 -12.54 -2.94
N ARG A 229 -2.91 -12.61 -4.28
CA ARG A 229 -2.84 -13.89 -5.01
C ARG A 229 -1.49 -14.57 -4.82
N ASP A 230 -0.40 -13.80 -4.89
CA ASP A 230 0.94 -14.32 -4.60
C ASP A 230 1.08 -14.74 -3.13
N LEU A 231 0.62 -13.88 -2.21
CA LEU A 231 0.65 -14.15 -0.77
C LEU A 231 -0.12 -15.41 -0.40
N VAL A 232 -1.29 -15.68 -1.00
CA VAL A 232 -2.04 -16.91 -0.77
C VAL A 232 -1.23 -18.15 -1.19
N GLY A 233 -0.45 -18.05 -2.27
CA GLY A 233 0.48 -19.11 -2.66
C GLY A 233 1.58 -19.33 -1.62
N GLU A 234 2.22 -18.26 -1.16
CA GLU A 234 3.25 -18.30 -0.12
C GLU A 234 2.70 -18.85 1.22
N VAL A 235 1.51 -18.41 1.64
CA VAL A 235 0.82 -18.88 2.85
C VAL A 235 0.51 -20.38 2.73
N ALA A 236 -0.06 -20.83 1.61
CA ALA A 236 -0.39 -22.24 1.43
C ALA A 236 0.86 -23.13 1.47
N ALA A 237 1.95 -22.71 0.82
CA ALA A 237 3.23 -23.43 0.85
C ALA A 237 3.78 -23.51 2.29
N LYS A 238 3.92 -22.35 2.95
CA LYS A 238 4.44 -22.26 4.32
C LYS A 238 3.55 -22.99 5.32
N TYR A 239 2.24 -23.01 5.11
CA TYR A 239 1.31 -23.79 5.92
C TYR A 239 1.54 -25.30 5.76
N GLY A 240 1.84 -25.78 4.55
CA GLY A 240 2.30 -27.16 4.33
C GLY A 240 3.53 -27.50 5.17
N ASP A 241 4.55 -26.64 5.15
CA ASP A 241 5.76 -26.82 5.97
C ASP A 241 5.43 -26.87 7.48
N ARG A 242 4.44 -26.08 7.94
CA ARG A 242 3.99 -26.08 9.33
C ARG A 242 3.28 -27.38 9.72
N LEU A 243 2.42 -27.90 8.85
CA LEU A 243 1.76 -29.18 9.07
C LEU A 243 2.77 -30.33 9.13
N ASP A 244 3.77 -30.33 8.25
CA ASP A 244 4.85 -31.32 8.27
C ASP A 244 5.70 -31.23 9.55
N ALA A 245 5.81 -30.03 10.12
CA ALA A 245 6.45 -29.78 11.42
C ALA A 245 5.56 -30.14 12.63
N GLY A 246 4.30 -30.52 12.41
CA GLY A 246 3.36 -30.95 13.46
C GLY A 246 2.45 -29.85 14.02
N ASP A 247 2.32 -28.69 13.37
CA ASP A 247 1.33 -27.68 13.74
C ASP A 247 -0.11 -28.16 13.42
N ASP A 248 -1.10 -27.61 14.14
CA ASP A 248 -2.51 -27.98 13.99
C ASP A 248 -3.11 -27.55 12.64
N ALA A 249 -3.88 -28.46 12.02
CA ALA A 249 -4.63 -28.21 10.80
C ALA A 249 -5.81 -27.26 11.04
N SER A 250 -5.57 -25.95 10.99
CA SER A 250 -6.52 -24.90 11.40
C SER A 250 -6.41 -23.63 10.57
N TRP A 251 -7.56 -22.98 10.34
CA TRP A 251 -7.62 -21.65 9.70
C TRP A 251 -6.95 -20.55 10.54
N ALA A 252 -6.83 -20.75 11.87
CA ALA A 252 -6.15 -19.81 12.78
C ALA A 252 -4.64 -19.75 12.49
N THR A 253 -4.04 -20.90 12.17
CA THR A 253 -2.64 -20.96 11.73
C THR A 253 -2.46 -20.29 10.38
N VAL A 254 -3.42 -20.45 9.47
CA VAL A 254 -3.41 -19.78 8.16
C VAL A 254 -3.49 -18.25 8.30
N GLU A 255 -4.39 -17.73 9.14
CA GLU A 255 -4.51 -16.29 9.41
C GLU A 255 -3.20 -15.69 9.95
N ARG A 256 -2.63 -16.33 10.97
CA ARG A 256 -1.36 -15.93 11.58
C ARG A 256 -0.20 -15.94 10.58
N LEU A 257 -0.15 -16.92 9.68
CA LEU A 257 0.85 -16.96 8.61
C LEU A 257 0.62 -15.85 7.58
N ALA A 258 -0.63 -15.55 7.22
CA ALA A 258 -0.97 -14.46 6.32
C ALA A 258 -0.53 -13.10 6.88
N GLU A 259 -0.77 -12.85 8.17
CA GLU A 259 -0.33 -11.64 8.86
C GLU A 259 1.20 -11.50 8.87
N GLN A 260 1.92 -12.57 9.22
CA GLN A 260 3.38 -12.57 9.23
C GLN A 260 3.99 -12.31 7.85
N ILE A 261 3.44 -12.93 6.80
CA ILE A 261 3.95 -12.76 5.44
C ILE A 261 3.60 -11.37 4.90
N ALA A 262 2.39 -10.88 5.15
CA ALA A 262 1.94 -9.56 4.72
C ALA A 262 2.80 -8.44 5.34
N GLY A 263 3.19 -8.58 6.61
CA GLY A 263 4.06 -7.61 7.28
C GLY A 263 5.51 -7.61 6.78
N LEU A 264 6.01 -8.74 6.26
CA LEU A 264 7.38 -8.85 5.73
C LEU A 264 7.52 -8.38 4.28
N HIS A 265 6.45 -8.51 3.49
CA HIS A 265 6.47 -8.26 2.05
C HIS A 265 5.29 -7.39 1.64
N ALA A 266 5.25 -6.18 2.21
CA ALA A 266 4.38 -5.11 1.75
C ALA A 266 4.62 -4.92 0.24
N GLY A 267 3.56 -5.00 -0.58
CA GLY A 267 3.67 -4.73 -2.02
C GLY A 267 4.16 -3.29 -2.28
N ARG A 268 4.19 -2.84 -3.54
CA ARG A 268 4.49 -1.42 -3.88
C ARG A 268 3.23 -0.67 -4.33
N ARG A 269 3.10 0.61 -3.98
CA ARG A 269 2.02 1.51 -4.44
C ARG A 269 2.30 2.17 -5.78
N GLU A 270 3.53 2.08 -6.29
CA GLU A 270 3.99 2.65 -7.57
C GLU A 270 2.92 2.59 -8.67
N HIS A 271 2.37 3.73 -9.07
CA HIS A 271 1.37 3.79 -10.12
C HIS A 271 1.85 4.61 -11.30
N ALA A 272 2.02 3.95 -12.45
CA ALA A 272 2.19 4.62 -13.74
C ALA A 272 0.85 5.26 -14.19
N ASN A 273 0.42 6.33 -13.51
CA ASN A 273 -0.64 7.18 -14.03
C ASN A 273 0.03 8.35 -14.74
N ALA A 274 -0.07 8.41 -16.06
CA ALA A 274 0.48 9.55 -16.82
C ALA A 274 -0.19 10.89 -16.46
N ARG A 275 -1.26 10.88 -15.67
CA ARG A 275 -1.97 12.07 -15.18
C ARG A 275 -1.66 12.41 -13.72
N ALA A 276 -0.90 11.61 -13.00
CA ALA A 276 -0.57 11.86 -11.59
C ALA A 276 0.90 12.24 -11.43
N LEU A 277 1.15 13.13 -10.48
CA LEU A 277 2.47 13.57 -10.08
C LEU A 277 3.15 12.46 -9.29
N ASP A 278 4.33 12.03 -9.74
CA ASP A 278 5.13 11.02 -9.06
C ASP A 278 5.73 11.62 -7.78
N LEU A 279 5.39 11.04 -6.62
CA LEU A 279 6.08 11.31 -5.36
C LEU A 279 6.98 10.12 -5.04
N VAL A 280 8.29 10.32 -4.97
CA VAL A 280 9.29 9.26 -4.99
C VAL A 280 10.17 9.32 -3.74
N GLY A 281 10.40 8.16 -3.12
CA GLY A 281 11.41 8.03 -2.06
C GLY A 281 12.82 8.00 -2.65
N ALA A 282 13.80 8.57 -1.97
CA ALA A 282 15.19 8.62 -2.44
C ALA A 282 15.81 7.23 -2.72
N ASN A 283 15.26 6.16 -2.14
CA ASN A 283 15.66 4.78 -2.38
C ASN A 283 15.13 4.20 -3.70
N ASP A 284 14.18 4.86 -4.35
CA ASP A 284 13.50 4.42 -5.57
C ASP A 284 13.80 5.34 -6.79
N THR A 285 14.78 6.23 -6.66
CA THR A 285 15.25 7.12 -7.74
C THR A 285 16.20 6.44 -8.73
N TRP A 286 16.65 5.22 -8.43
CA TRP A 286 17.56 4.49 -9.31
C TRP A 286 16.93 4.28 -10.68
N ALA A 287 17.64 4.68 -11.74
CA ALA A 287 17.17 4.68 -13.13
C ALA A 287 15.94 5.57 -13.43
N LEU A 288 15.53 6.43 -12.49
CA LEU A 288 14.53 7.47 -12.76
C LEU A 288 15.14 8.54 -13.68
N ALA A 289 14.40 8.92 -14.71
CA ALA A 289 14.73 10.06 -15.56
C ALA A 289 13.45 10.85 -15.85
N ARG A 290 13.46 12.14 -15.53
CA ARG A 290 12.33 13.06 -15.69
C ARG A 290 12.84 14.44 -16.14
N PRO A 291 12.16 15.11 -17.07
CA PRO A 291 12.44 16.51 -17.42
C PRO A 291 12.59 17.41 -16.20
N VAL A 292 11.66 17.32 -15.25
CA VAL A 292 11.67 18.13 -14.03
C VAL A 292 11.73 17.25 -12.79
N VAL A 293 12.68 17.52 -11.89
CA VAL A 293 12.74 16.87 -10.57
C VAL A 293 12.85 17.93 -9.48
N ILE A 294 12.03 17.75 -8.43
CA ILE A 294 12.03 18.61 -7.25
C ILE A 294 12.46 17.77 -6.05
N VAL A 295 13.65 18.05 -5.50
CA VAL A 295 14.20 17.35 -4.34
C VAL A 295 13.90 18.15 -3.07
N VAL A 296 13.10 17.58 -2.17
CA VAL A 296 12.65 18.25 -0.94
C VAL A 296 13.44 17.83 0.31
N GLY A 297 13.34 18.64 1.36
CA GLY A 297 13.83 18.28 2.69
C GLY A 297 15.33 18.44 2.88
N LEU A 298 16.01 19.34 2.14
CA LEU A 298 17.45 19.60 2.29
C LEU A 298 17.79 20.45 3.52
N ARG A 299 17.37 19.97 4.68
CA ARG A 299 17.81 20.43 6.00
C ARG A 299 18.74 19.41 6.66
N ASP A 300 19.48 19.88 7.66
CA ASP A 300 20.34 19.02 8.46
C ASP A 300 19.50 17.97 9.21
N GLY A 301 20.02 16.74 9.28
CA GLY A 301 19.39 15.61 9.95
C GLY A 301 18.22 14.94 9.22
N GLU A 302 17.84 15.40 8.01
CA GLU A 302 16.72 14.79 7.25
C GLU A 302 17.22 13.77 6.22
N TRP A 303 18.07 14.20 5.27
CA TRP A 303 18.79 13.30 4.35
C TRP A 303 19.90 12.56 5.10
N LEU A 304 20.85 13.29 5.69
CA LEU A 304 21.95 12.73 6.47
C LEU A 304 21.53 12.53 7.93
N ARG A 305 20.84 11.42 8.21
CA ARG A 305 20.41 11.06 9.57
C ARG A 305 21.57 10.55 10.41
N ARG A 306 21.79 11.16 11.57
CA ARG A 306 22.69 10.63 12.60
C ARG A 306 21.95 9.63 13.46
N GLU A 307 21.73 8.42 12.97
CA GLU A 307 21.11 7.39 13.81
C GLU A 307 22.06 6.95 14.95
N PRO A 308 21.52 6.69 16.16
CA PRO A 308 22.30 6.11 17.24
C PRO A 308 22.78 4.72 16.80
N ARG A 309 24.10 4.56 16.70
CA ARG A 309 24.72 3.30 16.28
C ARG A 309 24.56 2.26 17.38
N ALA A 310 24.09 1.06 17.02
CA ALA A 310 24.01 -0.08 17.93
C ALA A 310 25.40 -0.62 18.36
N LEU A 311 26.47 -0.25 17.63
CA LEU A 311 27.85 -0.63 17.93
C LEU A 311 28.71 0.60 18.25
N PRO A 312 29.78 0.44 19.05
CA PRO A 312 30.77 1.49 19.28
C PRO A 312 31.38 2.00 17.98
N ARG A 313 31.56 3.32 17.89
CA ARG A 313 32.04 4.01 16.68
C ARG A 313 33.38 3.47 16.18
N SER A 314 34.32 3.19 17.08
CA SER A 314 35.65 2.66 16.72
C SER A 314 35.57 1.31 16.01
N LEU A 315 34.68 0.42 16.44
CA LEU A 315 34.46 -0.87 15.80
C LEU A 315 33.79 -0.70 14.42
N THR A 316 32.81 0.21 14.32
CA THR A 316 32.20 0.52 13.02
C THR A 316 33.19 1.12 12.04
N GLU A 317 34.06 2.02 12.47
CA GLU A 317 35.09 2.64 11.63
C GLU A 317 36.12 1.61 11.15
N GLN A 318 36.52 0.66 12.00
CA GLN A 318 37.41 -0.45 11.61
C GLN A 318 36.77 -1.35 10.54
N VAL A 319 35.50 -1.76 10.74
CA VAL A 319 34.79 -2.60 9.76
C VAL A 319 34.52 -1.86 8.45
N VAL A 320 34.20 -0.57 8.48
CA VAL A 320 34.00 0.25 7.27
C VAL A 320 35.33 0.50 6.53
N ALA A 321 36.43 0.72 7.26
CA ALA A 321 37.76 0.88 6.67
C ALA A 321 38.32 -0.42 6.09
N GLY A 322 37.80 -1.58 6.53
CA GLY A 322 38.34 -2.90 6.17
C GLY A 322 39.64 -3.23 6.91
N ASP A 323 39.95 -2.53 8.00
CA ASP A 323 41.17 -2.70 8.78
C ASP A 323 40.91 -3.57 10.02
N GLY A 324 41.46 -4.79 10.07
CA GLY A 324 41.49 -5.65 11.27
C GLY A 324 41.09 -7.12 11.06
N ASP A 325 41.15 -7.92 12.14
CA ASP A 325 40.78 -9.35 12.17
C ASP A 325 39.25 -9.59 12.10
N ASP A 326 38.44 -8.53 12.15
CA ASP A 326 36.96 -8.57 12.10
C ASP A 326 36.39 -8.67 10.68
N GLY A 327 37.18 -9.12 9.70
CA GLY A 327 36.82 -9.25 8.28
C GLY A 327 35.63 -10.19 7.97
N ALA A 328 35.02 -10.79 8.98
CA ALA A 328 33.76 -11.54 8.87
C ALA A 328 32.51 -10.63 8.94
N LEU A 329 32.64 -9.38 9.37
CA LEU A 329 31.53 -8.43 9.47
C LEU A 329 31.44 -7.57 8.20
N ALA A 330 30.29 -7.61 7.53
CA ALA A 330 30.00 -6.69 6.44
C ALA A 330 29.48 -5.35 7.00
N PRO A 331 29.93 -4.19 6.47
CA PRO A 331 29.36 -2.90 6.86
C PRO A 331 27.86 -2.85 6.53
N ARG A 332 27.05 -2.41 7.50
CA ARG A 332 25.60 -2.21 7.29
C ARG A 332 25.32 -0.84 6.66
N ALA A 333 24.23 -0.74 5.91
CA ALA A 333 23.84 0.47 5.18
C ALA A 333 23.73 1.75 6.05
N GLY A 334 23.47 1.64 7.35
CA GLY A 334 23.43 2.78 8.30
C GLY A 334 24.76 3.12 8.99
N TRP A 335 25.87 2.45 8.65
CA TRP A 335 27.18 2.66 9.28
C TRP A 335 28.02 3.74 8.61
N SER A 336 27.62 4.16 7.40
CA SER A 336 28.24 5.25 6.66
C SER A 336 27.18 6.09 5.96
N ASP A 337 27.52 7.33 5.64
CA ASP A 337 26.65 8.22 4.86
C ASP A 337 26.72 7.93 3.35
N ALA A 338 27.52 6.94 2.92
CA ALA A 338 27.79 6.67 1.50
C ALA A 338 26.50 6.35 0.74
N GLY A 339 25.68 5.43 1.25
CA GLY A 339 24.42 5.05 0.60
C GLY A 339 23.43 6.22 0.47
N VAL A 340 23.37 7.11 1.47
CA VAL A 340 22.53 8.31 1.41
C VAL A 340 23.07 9.31 0.38
N ARG A 341 24.39 9.45 0.27
CA ARG A 341 25.02 10.31 -0.76
C ARG A 341 24.77 9.77 -2.16
N ASP A 342 24.83 8.46 -2.35
CA ASP A 342 24.50 7.81 -3.63
C ASP A 342 23.03 8.02 -3.97
N GLN A 343 22.11 7.81 -3.03
CA GLN A 343 20.67 8.09 -3.23
C GLN A 343 20.40 9.56 -3.57
N PHE A 344 21.09 10.50 -2.90
CA PHE A 344 20.99 11.92 -3.21
C PHE A 344 21.55 12.25 -4.59
N HIS A 345 22.68 11.66 -4.97
CA HIS A 345 23.23 11.80 -6.31
C HIS A 345 22.24 11.26 -7.37
N ASP A 346 21.66 10.09 -7.15
CA ASP A 346 20.64 9.52 -8.04
C ASP A 346 19.40 10.44 -8.13
N ALA A 347 18.94 11.01 -7.02
CA ALA A 347 17.83 11.97 -7.01
C ALA A 347 18.13 13.23 -7.82
N VAL A 348 19.33 13.79 -7.68
CA VAL A 348 19.78 15.01 -8.41
C VAL A 348 19.94 14.72 -9.90
N THR A 349 20.52 13.57 -10.25
CA THR A 349 20.79 13.19 -11.65
C THR A 349 19.56 12.64 -12.39
N ALA A 350 18.47 12.36 -11.68
CA ALA A 350 17.19 12.01 -12.29
C ALA A 350 16.59 13.16 -13.11
N ALA A 351 16.96 14.42 -12.81
CA ALA A 351 16.57 15.59 -13.58
C ALA A 351 17.31 15.62 -14.93
N THR A 352 16.57 15.62 -16.04
CA THR A 352 17.16 15.73 -17.38
C THR A 352 17.20 17.16 -17.91
N GLU A 353 16.37 18.07 -17.38
CA GLU A 353 16.28 19.47 -17.82
C GLU A 353 16.33 20.46 -16.64
N THR A 354 15.43 20.30 -15.67
CA THR A 354 15.29 21.21 -14.53
C THR A 354 15.37 20.46 -13.20
N LEU A 355 16.30 20.90 -12.35
CA LEU A 355 16.39 20.47 -10.97
C LEU A 355 15.99 21.61 -10.05
N VAL A 356 15.00 21.36 -9.20
CA VAL A 356 14.66 22.25 -8.09
C VAL A 356 14.99 21.54 -6.78
N VAL A 357 15.55 22.29 -5.85
CA VAL A 357 15.92 21.80 -4.53
C VAL A 357 15.25 22.66 -3.46
N SER A 358 14.68 22.05 -2.44
CA SER A 358 13.96 22.80 -1.40
C SER A 358 14.34 22.38 0.01
N ARG A 359 14.14 23.34 0.93
CA ARG A 359 14.27 23.14 2.37
C ARG A 359 13.27 23.98 3.15
N HIS A 360 12.84 23.48 4.30
CA HIS A 360 12.21 24.29 5.34
C HIS A 360 13.21 24.73 6.43
N ARG A 361 12.90 25.84 7.12
CA ARG A 361 13.76 26.43 8.16
C ARG A 361 13.36 26.08 9.59
N LEU A 362 12.16 25.58 9.82
CA LEU A 362 11.61 25.27 11.14
C LEU A 362 11.01 23.87 11.15
N ASP A 363 11.31 23.08 12.19
CA ASP A 363 10.63 21.81 12.41
C ASP A 363 9.21 22.00 12.99
N ALA A 364 8.56 20.87 13.30
CA ALA A 364 7.20 20.87 13.85
C ALA A 364 7.07 21.59 15.20
N ASP A 365 8.16 21.66 15.98
CA ASP A 365 8.23 22.34 17.27
C ASP A 365 8.62 23.83 17.13
N GLY A 366 8.83 24.31 15.91
CA GLY A 366 9.28 25.67 15.62
C GLY A 366 10.78 25.88 15.85
N THR A 367 11.57 24.81 15.97
CA THR A 367 13.02 24.90 16.17
C THR A 367 13.72 25.20 14.83
N PRO A 368 14.64 26.17 14.80
CA PRO A 368 15.46 26.45 13.62
C PRO A 368 16.27 25.24 13.15
N CYS A 369 16.15 24.94 11.86
CA CYS A 369 16.84 23.84 11.19
C CYS A 369 17.87 24.40 10.21
N PRO A 370 19.16 24.07 10.37
CA PRO A 370 20.19 24.49 9.44
C PRO A 370 20.05 23.76 8.08
N PRO A 371 20.63 24.29 6.98
CA PRO A 371 20.65 23.61 5.69
C PRO A 371 21.38 22.27 5.77
N SER A 372 20.98 21.33 4.92
CA SER A 372 21.72 20.08 4.72
C SER A 372 23.13 20.37 4.18
N PRO A 373 24.18 19.68 4.65
CA PRO A 373 25.49 19.72 4.02
C PRO A 373 25.48 19.36 2.53
N LEU A 374 24.51 18.56 2.08
CA LEU A 374 24.36 18.18 0.68
C LEU A 374 24.01 19.37 -0.23
N LEU A 375 23.30 20.38 0.32
CA LEU A 375 22.96 21.59 -0.42
C LEU A 375 24.21 22.41 -0.73
N ALA A 376 25.24 22.38 0.13
CA ALA A 376 26.49 23.11 -0.10
C ALA A 376 27.33 22.52 -1.24
N ALA A 377 27.03 21.30 -1.69
CA ALA A 377 27.66 20.67 -2.83
C ALA A 377 27.00 21.06 -4.17
N LEU A 378 25.87 21.77 -4.13
CA LEU A 378 25.17 22.27 -5.32
C LEU A 378 25.37 23.78 -5.45
N GLU A 379 25.73 24.24 -6.64
CA GLU A 379 25.66 25.66 -6.99
C GLU A 379 24.21 25.98 -7.36
N THR A 380 23.50 26.76 -6.55
CA THR A 380 22.05 26.98 -6.73
C THR A 380 21.70 28.45 -6.92
N GLU A 381 20.71 28.74 -7.75
CA GLU A 381 20.09 30.06 -7.88
C GLU A 381 18.73 30.11 -7.15
N PRO A 382 18.29 31.24 -6.58
CA PRO A 382 16.96 31.33 -5.99
C PRO A 382 15.86 31.06 -7.03
N TYR A 383 14.83 30.29 -6.66
CA TYR A 383 13.61 30.20 -7.46
C TYR A 383 12.76 31.45 -7.22
N ASP A 384 12.53 32.23 -8.28
CA ASP A 384 11.60 33.36 -8.29
C ASP A 384 10.34 32.95 -9.07
N SER A 385 9.21 32.82 -8.37
CA SER A 385 7.90 32.61 -9.01
C SER A 385 7.52 33.85 -9.82
N ALA A 386 7.02 33.68 -11.04
CA ALA A 386 6.60 34.78 -11.93
C ALA A 386 5.36 35.53 -11.41
#